data_AF-A0A1S2R2A0-F1
#
_entry.id   AF-A0A1S2R2A0-F1
#
_cell.length_a   1.000
_cell.length_b   1.000
_cell.length_c   1.000
_cell.angle_alpha   90.00
_cell.angle_beta   90.00
_cell.angle_gamma   90.00
#
_symmetry.space_group_name_H-M   'P 1'
#
loop_
_entity.id
_entity.type
_entity.pdbx_description
1 polymer ?
#
loop_
_entity_poly.entity_id
_entity_poly.type
_entity_poly.pdbx_seq_one_letter_code
_entity_poly.pdbx_strand_id
1 'polypeptide(L)'
;MYSPNETFMTLLQEPINSSAHEEAIHYFAEAKKTFQNLRQIIQRLSGFMILFQSQKLLKAETVAAYEFGKPLLEETLEELGNLKVPPIARSHFHALQLAAHCLQQFYQIKRDFNSKDDSSLILLEKAYTALKSTSGFSNGLNMISLDASCACGHHH
;
A
#
# COMPACT_ATOMS: atom_id res chain seq x y z
N MET A 1 56.60 12.09 -23.31
CA MET A 1 55.29 12.76 -23.48
C MET A 1 54.32 11.73 -24.04
N TYR A 2 53.46 11.15 -23.21
CA TYR A 2 52.33 10.33 -23.66
C TYR A 2 51.06 11.03 -23.16
N SER A 3 50.17 11.37 -24.09
CA SER A 3 48.98 12.17 -23.84
C SER A 3 47.87 11.28 -23.23
N PRO A 4 47.27 11.67 -22.09
CA PRO A 4 46.38 10.81 -21.30
C PRO A 4 44.88 10.99 -21.65
N ASN A 5 44.48 10.86 -22.92
CA ASN A 5 43.11 11.25 -23.32
C ASN A 5 42.32 10.28 -24.20
N GLU A 6 42.77 9.05 -24.46
CA GLU A 6 42.01 8.12 -25.32
C GLU A 6 41.30 6.98 -24.58
N THR A 7 41.46 6.87 -23.26
CA THR A 7 40.81 5.79 -22.47
C THR A 7 39.55 6.23 -21.74
N PHE A 8 39.16 7.52 -21.81
CA PHE A 8 38.03 8.06 -21.03
C PHE A 8 36.74 8.27 -21.84
N MET A 9 36.73 7.95 -23.14
CA MET A 9 35.61 8.25 -24.05
C MET A 9 34.91 6.99 -24.60
N THR A 10 34.91 5.89 -23.84
CA THR A 10 34.16 4.67 -24.22
C THR A 10 33.24 4.15 -23.11
N LEU A 11 32.82 5.02 -22.18
CA LEU A 11 31.84 4.69 -21.13
C LEU A 11 30.52 5.45 -21.28
N LEU A 12 30.24 6.01 -22.47
CA LEU A 12 28.94 6.58 -22.76
C LEU A 12 28.12 5.60 -23.57
N GLN A 13 27.02 5.18 -22.95
CA GLN A 13 25.83 4.55 -23.53
C GLN A 13 25.89 3.03 -23.69
N GLU A 14 26.01 2.32 -22.56
CA GLU A 14 25.17 1.12 -22.44
C GLU A 14 23.71 1.58 -22.51
N PRO A 15 22.89 1.01 -23.41
CA PRO A 15 21.49 1.38 -23.48
C PRO A 15 20.86 1.01 -22.13
N ILE A 16 20.14 1.97 -21.52
CA ILE A 16 19.23 1.73 -20.40
C ILE A 16 18.05 0.91 -20.96
N ASN A 17 18.31 -0.34 -21.28
CA ASN A 17 17.37 -1.38 -21.68
C ASN A 17 17.82 -2.64 -20.95
N SER A 18 17.75 -2.61 -19.61
CA SER A 18 17.85 -3.84 -18.84
C SER A 18 16.45 -4.42 -18.71
N SER A 19 16.28 -5.68 -19.10
CA SER A 19 15.03 -6.43 -18.89
C SER A 19 14.51 -6.30 -17.45
N ALA A 20 15.42 -6.14 -16.48
CA ALA A 20 15.11 -5.87 -15.09
C ALA A 20 14.33 -4.56 -14.86
N HIS A 21 14.56 -3.52 -15.66
CA HIS A 21 13.81 -2.27 -15.56
C HIS A 21 12.39 -2.42 -16.12
N GLU A 22 12.24 -3.11 -17.24
CA GLU A 22 10.93 -3.44 -17.84
C GLU A 22 10.10 -4.34 -16.90
N GLU A 23 10.71 -5.37 -16.33
CA GLU A 23 10.09 -6.24 -15.32
C GLU A 23 9.61 -5.44 -14.09
N ALA A 24 10.41 -4.47 -13.62
CA ALA A 24 10.02 -3.60 -12.52
C ALA A 24 8.82 -2.71 -12.90
N ILE A 25 8.81 -2.12 -14.09
CA ILE A 25 7.69 -1.29 -14.59
C ILE A 25 6.40 -2.12 -14.64
N HIS A 26 6.46 -3.32 -15.21
CA HIS A 26 5.32 -4.24 -15.27
C HIS A 26 4.81 -4.59 -13.86
N TYR A 27 5.72 -4.94 -12.95
CA TYR A 27 5.37 -5.20 -11.55
C TYR A 27 4.64 -4.01 -10.89
N PHE A 28 5.17 -2.80 -11.00
CA PHE A 28 4.56 -1.62 -10.35
C PHE A 28 3.21 -1.25 -10.98
N ALA A 29 3.04 -1.49 -12.28
CA ALA A 29 1.76 -1.31 -12.97
C ALA A 29 0.69 -2.27 -12.42
N GLU A 30 1.02 -3.56 -12.25
CA GLU A 30 0.12 -4.57 -11.68
C GLU A 30 -0.16 -4.31 -10.19
N ALA A 31 0.90 -4.02 -9.41
CA ALA A 31 0.80 -3.79 -7.97
C ALA A 31 0.00 -2.51 -7.61
N LYS A 32 -0.22 -1.61 -8.56
CA LYS A 32 -0.99 -0.38 -8.36
C LYS A 32 -2.41 -0.65 -7.87
N LYS A 33 -3.10 -1.65 -8.45
CA LYS A 33 -4.48 -2.00 -8.04
C LYS A 33 -4.50 -2.49 -6.60
N THR A 34 -3.59 -3.40 -6.26
CA THR A 34 -3.40 -3.91 -4.90
C THR A 34 -3.14 -2.77 -3.90
N PHE A 35 -2.23 -1.85 -4.21
CA PHE A 35 -1.96 -0.68 -3.37
C PHE A 35 -3.21 0.17 -3.15
N GLN A 36 -3.96 0.45 -4.21
CA GLN A 36 -5.20 1.25 -4.15
C GLN A 36 -6.28 0.58 -3.30
N ASN A 37 -6.46 -0.74 -3.45
CA ASN A 37 -7.41 -1.51 -2.65
C ASN A 37 -7.05 -1.46 -1.15
N LEU A 38 -5.78 -1.72 -0.81
CA LEU A 38 -5.30 -1.65 0.58
C LEU A 38 -5.50 -0.24 1.17
N ARG A 39 -5.18 0.81 0.39
CA ARG A 39 -5.41 2.21 0.80
C ARG A 39 -6.88 2.47 1.09
N GLN A 40 -7.78 2.04 0.20
CA GLN A 40 -9.22 2.24 0.36
C GLN A 40 -9.75 1.52 1.60
N ILE A 41 -9.33 0.28 1.85
CA ILE A 41 -9.73 -0.48 3.04
C ILE A 41 -9.27 0.26 4.30
N ILE A 42 -7.98 0.63 4.37
CA ILE A 42 -7.41 1.32 5.53
C ILE A 42 -8.12 2.66 5.77
N GLN A 43 -8.33 3.47 4.74
CA GLN A 43 -9.01 4.77 4.89
C GLN A 43 -10.44 4.63 5.42
N ARG A 44 -11.20 3.67 4.89
CA ARG A 44 -12.57 3.42 5.35
C ARG A 44 -12.60 2.91 6.78
N LEU A 45 -11.76 1.94 7.11
CA LEU A 45 -11.67 1.39 8.47
C LEU A 45 -11.23 2.47 9.48
N SER A 46 -10.29 3.32 9.12
CA SER A 46 -9.83 4.44 9.98
C SER A 46 -10.93 5.46 10.22
N GLY A 47 -11.62 5.90 9.16
CA GLY A 47 -12.74 6.83 9.27
C GLY A 47 -13.88 6.23 10.11
N PHE A 48 -14.19 4.95 9.88
CA PHE A 48 -15.15 4.22 10.68
C PHE A 48 -14.76 4.16 12.16
N MET A 49 -13.49 3.87 12.47
CA MET A 49 -13.02 3.79 13.85
C MET A 49 -13.14 5.12 14.61
N ILE A 50 -12.83 6.23 13.95
CA ILE A 50 -12.99 7.57 14.53
C ILE A 50 -14.46 7.82 14.87
N LEU A 51 -15.37 7.49 13.94
CA LEU A 51 -16.80 7.70 14.14
C LEU A 51 -17.36 6.81 15.26
N PHE A 52 -16.94 5.55 15.32
CA PHE A 52 -17.32 4.61 16.37
C PHE A 52 -16.83 5.10 17.76
N GLN A 53 -15.57 5.52 17.87
CA GLN A 53 -15.02 6.08 19.13
C GLN A 53 -15.73 7.36 19.56
N SER A 54 -16.21 8.17 18.60
CA SER A 54 -16.98 9.38 18.89
C SER A 54 -18.45 9.12 19.26
N GLN A 55 -18.88 7.85 19.35
CA GLN A 55 -20.26 7.43 19.63
C GLN A 55 -21.29 7.98 18.63
N LYS A 56 -20.85 8.33 17.42
CA LYS A 56 -21.70 8.91 16.38
C LYS A 56 -22.33 7.87 15.45
N LEU A 57 -21.96 6.60 15.55
CA LEU A 57 -22.47 5.52 14.71
C LEU A 57 -23.39 4.59 15.47
N LEU A 58 -24.47 4.20 14.80
CA LEU A 58 -25.33 3.12 15.27
C LEU A 58 -24.60 1.77 15.11
N LYS A 59 -24.96 0.80 15.95
CA LYS A 59 -24.35 -0.54 15.95
C LYS A 59 -24.50 -1.26 14.60
N ALA A 60 -25.61 -1.06 13.88
CA ALA A 60 -25.84 -1.67 12.57
C ALA A 60 -24.92 -1.09 11.48
N GLU A 61 -24.73 0.23 11.48
CA GLU A 61 -23.82 0.93 10.57
C GLU A 61 -22.37 0.52 10.81
N THR A 62 -22.05 0.24 12.08
CA THR A 62 -20.76 -0.27 12.54
C THR A 62 -20.42 -1.64 11.96
N VAL A 63 -21.39 -2.56 11.97
CA VAL A 63 -21.20 -3.90 11.37
C VAL A 63 -21.06 -3.80 9.85
N ALA A 64 -21.88 -2.98 9.19
CA ALA A 64 -21.83 -2.83 7.73
C ALA A 64 -20.50 -2.21 7.25
N ALA A 65 -19.99 -1.18 7.94
CA ALA A 65 -18.72 -0.55 7.61
C ALA A 65 -17.53 -1.48 7.83
N TYR A 66 -17.60 -2.34 8.85
CA TYR A 66 -16.61 -3.38 9.08
C TYR A 66 -16.63 -4.43 7.96
N GLU A 67 -17.77 -5.04 7.66
CA GLU A 67 -17.86 -6.12 6.67
C GLU A 67 -17.54 -5.66 5.23
N PHE A 68 -17.69 -4.36 4.92
CA PHE A 68 -17.47 -3.83 3.56
C PHE A 68 -16.09 -4.16 2.99
N GLY A 69 -15.02 -4.05 3.78
CA GLY A 69 -13.66 -4.18 3.25
C GLY A 69 -13.18 -5.61 3.14
N LYS A 70 -13.97 -6.59 3.61
CA LYS A 70 -13.56 -8.00 3.63
C LYS A 70 -13.51 -8.65 2.24
N PRO A 71 -14.53 -8.52 1.37
CA PRO A 71 -14.44 -9.05 0.00
C PRO A 71 -13.31 -8.39 -0.80
N LEU A 72 -13.12 -7.07 -0.62
CA LEU A 72 -12.04 -6.34 -1.28
C LEU A 72 -10.66 -6.81 -0.79
N LEU A 73 -10.52 -7.16 0.48
CA LEU A 73 -9.28 -7.73 1.00
C LEU A 73 -9.02 -9.13 0.42
N GLU A 74 -10.06 -9.96 0.29
CA GLU A 74 -9.95 -11.30 -0.30
C GLU A 74 -9.46 -11.23 -1.76
N GLU A 75 -10.06 -10.36 -2.59
CA GLU A 75 -9.60 -10.08 -3.95
C GLU A 75 -8.15 -9.59 -3.97
N THR A 76 -7.80 -8.67 -3.06
CA THR A 76 -6.45 -8.10 -2.97
C THR A 76 -5.40 -9.15 -2.58
N LEU A 77 -5.76 -10.10 -1.72
CA LEU A 77 -4.87 -11.20 -1.32
C LEU A 77 -4.64 -12.18 -2.48
N GLU A 78 -5.67 -12.45 -3.28
CA GLU A 78 -5.55 -13.26 -4.50
C GLU A 78 -4.62 -12.58 -5.51
N GLU A 79 -4.79 -11.28 -5.75
CA GLU A 79 -3.90 -10.50 -6.62
C GLU A 79 -2.46 -10.52 -6.15
N LEU A 80 -2.22 -10.30 -4.84
CA LEU A 80 -0.88 -10.39 -4.25
C LEU A 80 -0.22 -11.75 -4.48
N GLY A 81 -0.99 -12.83 -4.41
CA GLY A 81 -0.49 -14.19 -4.67
C GLY A 81 -0.06 -14.43 -6.11
N ASN A 82 -0.58 -13.63 -7.05
CA ASN A 82 -0.33 -13.78 -8.49
C ASN A 82 0.74 -12.81 -9.04
N LEU A 83 1.18 -11.82 -8.26
CA LEU A 83 2.18 -10.85 -8.71
C LEU A 83 3.54 -11.50 -8.96
N LYS A 84 4.11 -11.24 -10.14
CA LYS A 84 5.51 -11.60 -10.45
C LYS A 84 6.45 -10.54 -9.88
N VAL A 85 7.22 -10.90 -8.87
CA VAL A 85 8.04 -9.94 -8.11
C VAL A 85 9.50 -9.94 -8.58
N PRO A 86 9.99 -8.91 -9.28
CA PRO A 86 11.40 -8.79 -9.62
C PRO A 86 12.23 -8.52 -8.36
N PRO A 87 13.52 -8.91 -8.33
CA PRO A 87 14.37 -8.73 -7.14
C PRO A 87 14.40 -7.31 -6.58
N ILE A 88 14.42 -6.30 -7.47
CA ILE A 88 14.44 -4.87 -7.10
C ILE A 88 13.17 -4.40 -6.37
N ALA A 89 12.05 -5.11 -6.54
CA ALA A 89 10.76 -4.72 -5.97
C ALA A 89 10.36 -5.54 -4.73
N ARG A 90 11.22 -6.44 -4.24
CA ARG A 90 10.92 -7.30 -3.09
C ARG A 90 10.52 -6.54 -1.84
N SER A 91 11.19 -5.43 -1.54
CA SER A 91 10.88 -4.60 -0.36
C SER A 91 9.48 -3.97 -0.47
N HIS A 92 9.11 -3.48 -1.66
CA HIS A 92 7.77 -2.96 -1.92
C HIS A 92 6.71 -4.06 -1.76
N PHE A 93 6.94 -5.23 -2.36
CA PHE A 93 6.03 -6.37 -2.23
C PHE A 93 5.85 -6.81 -0.77
N HIS A 94 6.94 -6.90 -0.02
CA HIS A 94 6.89 -7.27 1.40
C HIS A 94 6.04 -6.30 2.22
N ALA A 95 6.15 -5.00 1.96
CA ALA A 95 5.34 -4.00 2.63
C ALA A 95 3.84 -4.10 2.26
N LEU A 96 3.49 -4.42 1.00
CA LEU A 96 2.11 -4.73 0.62
C LEU A 96 1.58 -5.99 1.33
N GLN A 97 2.39 -7.04 1.41
CA GLN A 97 2.03 -8.27 2.13
C GLN A 97 1.81 -8.01 3.62
N LEU A 98 2.68 -7.22 4.25
CA LEU A 98 2.54 -6.85 5.66
C LEU A 98 1.25 -6.06 5.90
N ALA A 99 0.95 -5.09 5.03
CA ALA A 99 -0.29 -4.33 5.12
C ALA A 99 -1.53 -5.23 5.00
N ALA A 100 -1.55 -6.13 4.01
CA ALA A 100 -2.64 -7.09 3.81
C ALA A 100 -2.77 -8.07 4.99
N HIS A 101 -1.64 -8.54 5.53
CA HIS A 101 -1.62 -9.45 6.68
C HIS A 101 -2.20 -8.80 7.94
N CYS A 102 -1.83 -7.55 8.23
CA CYS A 102 -2.39 -6.80 9.35
C CYS A 102 -3.92 -6.60 9.19
N LEU A 103 -4.40 -6.33 7.96
CA LEU A 103 -5.84 -6.26 7.69
C LEU A 103 -6.53 -7.62 7.84
N GLN A 104 -5.90 -8.71 7.44
CA GLN A 104 -6.44 -10.05 7.62
C GLN A 104 -6.60 -10.38 9.12
N GLN A 105 -5.58 -10.06 9.93
CA GLN A 105 -5.65 -10.20 11.38
C GLN A 105 -6.73 -9.29 11.97
N PHE A 106 -6.86 -8.05 11.47
CA PHE A 106 -7.91 -7.12 11.90
C PHE A 106 -9.30 -7.74 11.71
N TYR A 107 -9.56 -8.40 10.58
CA TYR A 107 -10.84 -9.06 10.31
C TYR A 107 -11.07 -10.36 11.09
N GLN A 108 -10.01 -10.99 11.57
CA GLN A 108 -10.08 -12.21 12.40
C GLN A 108 -10.39 -11.90 13.86
N ILE A 109 -10.12 -10.68 14.34
CA ILE A 109 -10.54 -10.26 15.67
C ILE A 109 -12.07 -10.30 15.69
N LYS A 110 -12.64 -11.17 16.53
CA LYS A 110 -14.07 -11.11 16.86
C LYS A 110 -14.34 -9.77 17.52
N ARG A 111 -14.79 -8.79 16.75
CA ARG A 111 -15.14 -7.48 17.29
C ARG A 111 -16.38 -7.60 18.14
N ASP A 112 -16.18 -7.64 19.44
CA ASP A 112 -17.17 -7.13 20.36
C ASP A 112 -17.13 -5.61 20.26
N PHE A 113 -18.03 -5.03 19.47
CA PHE A 113 -18.21 -3.57 19.37
C PHE A 113 -18.69 -2.93 20.69
N ASN A 114 -18.70 -3.65 21.80
CA ASN A 114 -18.87 -3.10 23.14
C ASN A 114 -17.54 -3.02 23.92
N SER A 115 -16.44 -3.59 23.42
CA SER A 115 -15.13 -3.57 24.08
C SER A 115 -14.23 -2.48 23.49
N LYS A 116 -13.48 -1.79 24.35
CA LYS A 116 -12.44 -0.83 23.96
C LYS A 116 -11.13 -1.55 23.67
N ASP A 117 -11.14 -2.55 22.79
CA ASP A 117 -9.93 -3.29 22.45
C ASP A 117 -9.05 -2.51 21.48
N ASP A 118 -7.92 -2.01 21.99
CA ASP A 118 -6.91 -1.26 21.22
C ASP A 118 -6.17 -2.13 20.19
N SER A 119 -6.26 -3.46 20.28
CA SER A 119 -5.58 -4.39 19.37
C SER A 119 -5.96 -4.16 17.91
N SER A 120 -7.23 -3.80 17.64
CA SER A 120 -7.69 -3.47 16.29
C SER A 120 -7.05 -2.19 15.74
N LEU A 121 -6.84 -1.18 16.59
CA LEU A 121 -6.23 0.09 16.17
C LEU A 121 -4.75 -0.12 15.85
N ILE A 122 -4.05 -0.89 16.68
CA ILE A 122 -2.64 -1.23 16.47
C ILE A 122 -2.44 -1.95 15.13
N LEU A 123 -3.32 -2.89 14.78
CA LEU A 123 -3.24 -3.57 13.48
C LEU A 123 -3.48 -2.63 12.31
N LEU A 124 -4.44 -1.71 12.44
CA LEU A 124 -4.73 -0.73 11.40
C LEU A 124 -3.58 0.28 11.23
N GLU A 125 -2.96 0.72 12.33
CA GLU A 125 -1.78 1.58 12.33
C GLU A 125 -0.57 0.88 11.69
N LYS A 126 -0.34 -0.39 12.00
CA LYS A 126 0.68 -1.22 11.34
C LYS A 126 0.43 -1.37 9.85
N ALA A 127 -0.82 -1.64 9.46
CA ALA A 127 -1.20 -1.73 8.05
C ALA A 127 -0.95 -0.41 7.31
N TYR A 128 -1.34 0.72 7.92
CA TYR A 128 -1.10 2.05 7.38
C TYR A 128 0.40 2.37 7.25
N THR A 129 1.19 2.06 8.27
CA THR A 129 2.64 2.31 8.27
C THR A 129 3.34 1.48 7.20
N ALA A 130 2.97 0.20 7.07
CA ALA A 130 3.49 -0.68 6.02
C ALA A 130 3.13 -0.12 4.63
N LEU A 131 1.86 0.24 4.40
CA LEU A 131 1.43 0.81 3.12
C LEU A 131 2.11 2.16 2.84
N LYS A 132 2.32 3.00 3.86
CA LYS A 132 3.03 4.28 3.71
C LYS A 132 4.45 4.08 3.22
N SER A 133 5.15 3.05 3.71
CA SER A 133 6.51 2.75 3.24
C SER A 133 6.58 2.37 1.74
N THR A 134 5.48 1.91 1.14
CA THR A 134 5.41 1.64 -0.31
C THR A 134 5.27 2.90 -1.17
N SER A 135 4.74 3.99 -0.61
CA SER A 135 4.48 5.23 -1.36
C SER A 135 5.75 5.97 -1.81
N GLY A 136 6.92 5.65 -1.23
CA GLY A 136 8.21 6.21 -1.61
C GLY A 136 8.94 5.46 -2.74
N PHE A 137 8.47 4.28 -3.14
CA PHE A 137 9.10 3.49 -4.21
C PHE A 137 8.72 4.08 -5.57
N SER A 138 9.53 5.03 -6.04
CA SER A 138 9.35 5.72 -7.32
C SER A 138 10.51 5.41 -8.28
N ASN A 139 10.37 4.38 -9.11
CA ASN A 139 11.21 4.21 -10.31
C ASN A 139 10.67 5.09 -11.46
N GLY A 140 10.52 6.41 -11.23
CA GLY A 140 9.97 7.33 -12.23
C GLY A 140 8.46 7.17 -12.53
N LEU A 141 7.80 6.17 -11.96
CA LEU A 141 6.35 5.99 -11.98
C LEU A 141 5.81 6.48 -10.65
N ASN A 142 5.25 7.69 -10.63
CA ASN A 142 4.59 8.26 -9.45
C ASN A 142 3.41 7.37 -9.05
N MET A 143 3.62 6.43 -8.14
CA MET A 143 2.53 5.85 -7.37
C MET A 143 2.05 6.93 -6.39
N ILE A 144 1.05 7.69 -6.86
CA ILE A 144 0.27 8.74 -6.19
C ILE A 144 0.60 8.87 -4.71
N SER A 145 1.35 9.93 -4.36
CA SER A 145 1.62 10.32 -2.98
C SER A 145 0.34 10.21 -2.13
N LEU A 146 0.48 9.60 -0.96
CA LEU A 146 -0.60 9.49 0.03
C LEU A 146 -1.04 10.88 0.55
N ASP A 147 -0.28 11.94 0.25
CA ASP A 147 -0.60 13.32 0.62
C ASP A 147 -1.82 13.87 -0.14
N ALA A 148 -2.24 13.23 -1.24
CA ALA A 148 -3.37 13.69 -2.05
C ALA A 148 -4.76 13.29 -1.52
N SER A 149 -4.89 12.74 -0.30
CA SER A 149 -6.20 12.35 0.24
C SER A 149 -6.42 12.66 1.72
N CYS A 150 -6.17 13.90 2.14
CA CYS A 150 -7.15 14.55 3.01
C CYS A 150 -8.05 15.42 2.13
N ALA A 151 -9.11 14.82 1.57
CA ALA A 151 -10.27 15.60 1.13
C ALA A 151 -11.14 15.90 2.36
N CYS A 152 -10.52 16.48 3.38
CA CYS A 152 -11.19 17.25 4.40
C CYS A 152 -11.22 18.68 3.82
N GLY A 153 -12.39 19.07 3.29
CA GLY A 153 -12.52 20.24 2.42
C GLY A 153 -11.78 21.49 2.89
N HIS A 154 -10.97 22.04 2.01
CA HIS A 154 -10.73 23.48 1.93
C HIS A 154 -10.64 23.82 0.43
N HIS A 155 -11.76 24.28 -0.10
CA HIS A 155 -11.70 25.33 -1.09
C HIS A 155 -10.98 26.51 -0.42
N HIS A 156 -9.89 26.98 -1.02
CA HIS A 156 -9.65 28.38 -1.35
C HIS A 156 -8.38 28.51 -2.19
#